data_AF-X0ZQ27-F1
#
_entry.id   AF-X0ZQ27-F1
#
_cell.length_a   1.000
_cell.length_b   1.000
_cell.length_c   1.000
_cell.angle_alpha   90.00
_cell.angle_beta   90.00
_cell.angle_gamma   90.00
#
_symmetry.space_group_name_H-M   'P 1'
#
loop_
_entity.id
_entity.type
_entity.pdbx_description
1 polymer ?
#
loop_
_entity_poly.entity_id
_entity_poly.type
_entity_poly.pdbx_seq_one_letter_code
_entity_poly.pdbx_strand_id
1 'polypeptide(L)' 'MTPFGIFSKEKKENLNKGLEKTKESLLKKLSRAVVGKSKVDDEVLDNLEEVLITSDVGVDTTLKIIERIE' A
#
# COMPACT_ATOMS: atom_id res chain seq x y z
N MET A 1 -14.71 -23.09 -11.94
CA MET A 1 -14.89 -23.14 -10.47
C MET A 1 -14.49 -21.76 -9.94
N THR A 2 -15.44 -20.84 -9.79
CA THR A 2 -15.16 -19.45 -9.38
C THR A 2 -15.19 -19.35 -7.85
N PRO A 3 -14.13 -18.87 -7.17
CA PRO A 3 -14.08 -18.79 -5.71
C PRO A 3 -14.79 -17.55 -5.14
N PHE A 4 -15.82 -17.05 -5.84
CA PHE A 4 -16.45 -15.76 -5.52
C PHE A 4 -17.86 -15.87 -4.91
N GLY A 5 -18.32 -17.09 -4.63
CA GLY A 5 -19.70 -17.35 -4.19
C GLY A 5 -19.97 -17.32 -2.68
N ILE A 6 -18.99 -17.04 -1.81
CA ILE A 6 -19.13 -17.28 -0.34
C ILE A 6 -19.40 -15.99 0.47
N PHE A 7 -19.40 -14.81 -0.15
CA PHE A 7 -19.73 -13.56 0.54
C PHE A 7 -21.18 -13.13 0.27
N SER A 8 -22.10 -13.43 1.20
CA SER A 8 -23.44 -12.84 1.16
C SER A 8 -23.33 -11.31 1.25
N LYS A 9 -24.26 -10.60 0.60
CA LYS A 9 -24.32 -9.13 0.59
C LYS A 9 -24.34 -8.57 2.02
N GLU A 10 -25.04 -9.24 2.91
CA GLU A 10 -25.15 -8.91 4.33
C GLU A 10 -23.81 -9.11 5.09
N LYS A 11 -23.07 -10.19 4.83
CA LYS A 11 -21.72 -10.37 5.42
C LYS A 11 -20.74 -9.31 4.94
N LYS A 12 -20.83 -8.91 3.68
CA LYS A 12 -20.01 -7.82 3.12
C LYS A 12 -20.35 -6.48 3.76
N GLU A 13 -21.62 -6.18 3.96
CA GLU A 13 -22.06 -4.97 4.67
C GLU A 13 -21.61 -4.95 6.13
N ASN A 14 -21.79 -6.04 6.88
CA ASN A 14 -21.35 -6.12 8.28
C ASN A 14 -19.83 -6.02 8.42
N LEU A 15 -19.08 -6.65 7.51
CA LEU A 15 -17.62 -6.54 7.49
C LEU A 15 -17.18 -5.11 7.14
N ASN A 16 -17.81 -4.47 6.15
CA ASN A 16 -17.52 -3.08 5.79
C ASN A 16 -17.83 -2.11 6.93
N LYS A 17 -18.95 -2.31 7.65
CA LYS A 17 -19.29 -1.55 8.87
C LYS A 17 -18.27 -1.76 9.98
N GLY A 18 -17.88 -3.01 10.23
CA GLY A 18 -16.89 -3.34 11.26
C GLY A 18 -15.50 -2.77 10.97
N LEU A 19 -15.14 -2.63 9.69
CA LEU A 19 -13.85 -2.13 9.24
C LEU A 19 -13.87 -0.64 8.87
N GLU A 20 -15.01 0.04 8.98
CA GLU A 20 -15.20 1.43 8.56
C GLU A 20 -14.18 2.37 9.21
N LYS A 21 -14.04 2.29 10.55
CA LYS A 21 -13.05 3.08 11.31
C LYS A 21 -11.61 2.78 10.90
N THR A 22 -11.29 1.53 10.58
CA THR A 22 -9.95 1.11 10.15
C THR A 22 -9.65 1.68 8.77
N LYS A 23 -10.60 1.59 7.84
CA LYS A 23 -10.51 2.16 6.50
C LYS A 23 -10.31 3.67 6.55
N GLU A 24 -11.11 4.39 7.34
CA GLU A 24 -10.96 5.83 7.51
C GLU A 24 -9.60 6.22 8.13
N SER A 25 -9.16 5.50 9.17
CA SER A 25 -7.88 5.76 9.83
C SER A 25 -6.69 5.51 8.90
N LEU A 26 -6.74 4.43 8.11
CA LEU A 26 -5.73 4.11 7.11
C LEU A 26 -5.69 5.15 5.98
N LEU A 27 -6.85 5.49 5.41
CA LEU A 27 -6.93 6.52 4.38
C LEU A 27 -6.43 7.86 4.89
N LYS A 28 -6.78 8.26 6.11
CA LYS A 28 -6.31 9.51 6.72
C LYS A 28 -4.80 9.53 6.96
N LYS A 29 -4.19 8.39 7.33
CA LYS A 29 -2.73 8.25 7.47
C LYS A 29 -2.03 8.28 6.12
N LEU A 30 -2.57 7.59 5.13
CA LEU A 30 -2.08 7.60 3.75
C LEU A 30 -2.16 9.01 3.16
N SER A 31 -3.33 9.65 3.23
CA SER A 31 -3.54 11.03 2.79
C SER A 31 -2.58 12.01 3.46
N ARG A 32 -2.23 11.82 4.75
CA ARG A 32 -1.24 12.66 5.43
C ARG A 32 0.20 12.38 4.98
N ALA A 33 0.54 11.13 4.70
CA ALA A 33 1.86 10.76 4.19
C ALA A 33 2.11 11.31 2.78
N VAL A 34 1.04 11.48 1.98
CA VAL A 34 1.11 12.03 0.62
C VAL A 34 0.70 13.50 0.52
N VAL A 35 0.13 14.11 1.57
CA VAL A 35 -0.23 15.54 1.60
C VAL A 35 1.04 16.37 1.65
N GLY A 36 1.21 17.23 0.63
CA GLY A 36 2.39 18.11 0.49
C GLY A 36 3.58 17.48 -0.22
N LYS A 37 3.60 16.16 -0.41
CA LYS A 37 4.53 15.45 -1.30
C LYS A 37 3.86 15.31 -2.66
N SER A 38 4.09 16.26 -3.55
CA SER A 38 3.54 16.25 -4.92
C SER A 38 4.05 15.08 -5.77
N LYS A 39 5.17 14.48 -5.39
CA LYS A 39 5.81 13.33 -6.00
C LYS A 39 6.52 12.54 -4.90
N VAL A 40 6.50 11.22 -4.98
CA VAL A 40 7.68 10.46 -4.57
C VAL A 40 8.72 10.88 -5.61
N ASP A 41 9.60 11.79 -5.22
CA ASP A 41 10.60 12.33 -6.14
C ASP A 41 11.71 11.30 -6.34
N ASP A 42 12.38 11.39 -7.48
CA ASP A 42 13.41 10.44 -7.91
C ASP A 42 14.51 10.31 -6.84
N GLU A 43 14.82 11.40 -6.12
CA GLU A 43 15.77 11.41 -5.01
C GLU A 43 15.31 10.54 -3.82
N VAL A 44 14.02 10.52 -3.49
CA VAL A 44 13.49 9.64 -2.44
C VAL A 44 13.47 8.17 -2.89
N LEU A 45 13.19 7.90 -4.16
CA LEU A 45 13.23 6.53 -4.70
C LEU A 45 14.65 5.98 -4.72
N ASP A 46 15.63 6.77 -5.15
CA ASP A 46 17.05 6.38 -5.16
C ASP A 46 17.57 6.07 -3.74
N ASN A 47 17.25 6.93 -2.77
CA ASN A 47 17.64 6.68 -1.38
C ASN A 47 16.96 5.43 -0.80
N LEU A 48 15.70 5.17 -1.18
CA LEU A 48 14.98 3.97 -0.74
C LEU A 48 15.55 2.70 -1.40
N GLU A 49 15.94 2.77 -2.67
CA GLU A 49 16.60 1.68 -3.38
C GLU A 49 17.92 1.30 -2.69
N GLU A 50 18.76 2.27 -2.35
CA GLU A 50 20.03 2.04 -1.65
C GLU A 50 19.82 1.35 -0.29
N VAL A 51 18.86 1.83 0.49
CA VAL A 51 18.52 1.23 1.79
C VAL A 51 18.01 -0.20 1.65
N LEU A 52 17.18 -0.48 0.64
CA LEU A 52 16.65 -1.82 0.42
C LEU A 52 17.74 -2.80 -0.04
N ILE A 53 18.62 -2.37 -0.95
CA ILE A 53 19.75 -3.19 -1.41
C ILE A 53 20.67 -3.55 -0.25
N THR A 54 20.96 -2.61 0.65
CA THR A 54 21.83 -2.82 1.82
C THR A 54 21.16 -3.63 2.94
N SER A 55 19.84 -3.83 2.89
CA SER A 55 19.05 -4.55 3.88
C SER A 55 18.76 -6.02 3.50
N ASP A 56 19.59 -6.64 2.67
CA ASP A 56 19.44 -8.04 2.21
C ASP A 56 18.15 -8.34 1.41
N VAL A 57 17.50 -7.32 0.86
CA VAL A 57 16.28 -7.49 0.02
C VAL A 57 16.64 -7.99 -1.39
N GLY A 58 17.83 -7.63 -1.87
CA GLY A 58 18.33 -7.99 -3.20
C GLY A 58 17.77 -7.11 -4.32
N VAL A 59 18.58 -6.90 -5.37
CA VAL A 59 18.33 -5.94 -6.45
C VAL A 59 16.97 -6.18 -7.14
N ASP A 60 16.69 -7.42 -7.55
CA ASP A 60 15.46 -7.75 -8.29
C ASP A 60 14.18 -7.47 -7.49
N THR A 61 14.23 -7.67 -6.17
CA THR A 61 13.08 -7.42 -5.28
C THR A 61 12.93 -5.93 -5.02
N THR A 62 14.04 -5.23 -4.82
CA THR A 62 14.06 -3.78 -4.65
C THR A 62 13.46 -3.06 -5.86
N LEU A 63 13.88 -3.39 -7.09
CA LEU A 63 13.34 -2.76 -8.30
C LEU A 63 11.82 -2.93 -8.42
N LYS A 64 11.28 -4.12 -8.11
CA LYS A 64 9.83 -4.36 -8.10
C LYS A 64 9.09 -3.59 -7.01
N ILE A 65 9.75 -3.24 -5.91
CA ILE A 65 9.18 -2.42 -4.85
C ILE A 65 9.14 -0.97 -5.31
N ILE A 66 10.24 -0.46 -5.89
CA ILE A 66 10.33 0.91 -6.41
C ILE A 66 9.33 1.14 -7.55
N GLU A 67 9.23 0.23 -8.53
CA GLU A 67 8.28 0.30 -9.65
C GLU A 67 6.80 0.28 -9.20
N ARG A 68 6.51 -0.24 -8.01
CA ARG A 68 5.15 -0.20 -7.41
C ARG A 68 4.86 1.08 -6.64
N ILE A 69 5.90 1.84 -6.30
CA ILE A 69 5.83 3.09 -5.54
C ILE A 69 5.80 4.29 -6.50
N GLU A 70 6.47 4.19 -7.65
CA GLU A 70 6.23 5.05 -8.84
C GLU A 70 4.76 5.02 -9.29
#